data_AF-A0A382LHY9-F1
#
_entry.id   AF-A0A382LHY9-F1
#
_cell.length_a   1.000
_cell.length_b   1.000
_cell.length_c   1.000
_cell.angle_alpha   90.00
_cell.angle_beta   90.00
_cell.angle_gamma   90.00
#
_symmetry.space_group_name_H-M   'P 1'
#
loop_
_entity.id
_entity.type
_entity.pdbx_description
1 polymer ?
#
loop_
_entity_poly.entity_id
_entity_poly.type
_entity_poly.pdbx_seq_one_letter_code
_entity_poly.pdbx_strand_id
1 'polypeptide(L)'
;MEQNLKNDIVAYLKSKYEYHCLVGEKLVPVGKLKSEDVHFLPDMFIPEINVPIESTSDKERDDKYMQAGYLPMVIVKKNLKVDVHMYIDIFLDFHKKWRAAKI
;
A
#
# COMPACT_ATOMS: atom_id res chain seq x y z
N MET A 1 11.03 -12.35 -10.90
CA MET A 1 10.43 -12.90 -9.65
C MET A 1 9.54 -11.86 -8.98
N GLU A 2 10.02 -10.63 -8.80
CA GLU A 2 9.25 -9.52 -8.21
C GLU A 2 8.09 -9.03 -9.10
N GLN A 3 8.30 -8.96 -10.43
CA GLN A 3 7.22 -8.64 -11.38
C GLN A 3 6.06 -9.65 -11.34
N ASN A 4 6.36 -10.94 -11.12
CA ASN A 4 5.34 -11.98 -11.03
C ASN A 4 4.48 -11.80 -9.78
N LEU A 5 5.08 -11.38 -8.66
CA LEU A 5 4.36 -11.07 -7.43
C LEU A 5 3.47 -9.83 -7.61
N LYS A 6 3.97 -8.77 -8.23
CA LYS A 6 3.16 -7.56 -8.52
C LYS A 6 1.95 -7.91 -9.40
N ASN A 7 2.16 -8.67 -10.47
CA ASN A 7 1.07 -9.10 -11.36
C ASN A 7 0.02 -9.97 -10.64
N ASP A 8 0.47 -10.88 -9.77
CA ASP A 8 -0.40 -11.73 -8.96
C ASP A 8 -1.26 -10.90 -7.98
N ILE A 9 -0.66 -9.94 -7.29
CA ILE A 9 -1.36 -9.02 -6.39
C ILE A 9 -2.40 -8.19 -7.15
N VAL A 10 -2.02 -7.63 -8.30
CA VAL A 10 -2.92 -6.84 -9.17
C VAL A 10 -4.12 -7.69 -9.60
N ALA A 11 -3.88 -8.91 -10.08
CA ALA A 11 -4.92 -9.81 -10.52
C ALA A 11 -5.87 -10.20 -9.38
N TYR A 12 -5.31 -10.48 -8.19
CA TYR A 12 -6.10 -10.84 -7.00
C TYR A 12 -6.98 -9.68 -6.52
N LEU A 13 -6.41 -8.48 -6.37
CA LEU A 13 -7.15 -7.28 -5.96
C LEU A 13 -8.27 -6.94 -6.93
N LYS A 14 -8.00 -7.01 -8.24
CA LYS A 14 -9.01 -6.76 -9.26
C LYS A 14 -10.12 -7.80 -9.27
N SER A 15 -9.78 -9.09 -9.21
CA SER A 15 -10.78 -10.17 -9.33
C SER A 15 -11.67 -10.31 -8.10
N LYS A 16 -11.14 -10.10 -6.89
CA LYS A 16 -11.89 -10.31 -5.64
C LYS A 16 -12.55 -9.04 -5.10
N TYR A 17 -11.93 -7.88 -5.29
CA TYR A 17 -12.36 -6.61 -4.67
C TYR A 17 -12.71 -5.52 -5.67
N GLU A 18 -12.55 -5.77 -6.98
CA GLU A 18 -12.71 -4.77 -8.05
C GLU A 18 -11.78 -3.54 -7.89
N TYR A 19 -10.68 -3.71 -7.15
CA TYR A 19 -9.69 -2.66 -6.93
C TYR A 19 -8.64 -2.64 -8.03
N HIS A 20 -8.35 -1.46 -8.55
CA HIS A 20 -7.31 -1.24 -9.54
C HIS A 20 -5.98 -0.97 -8.84
N CYS A 21 -4.87 -1.34 -9.49
CA CYS A 21 -3.54 -1.01 -9.01
C CYS A 21 -2.80 -0.21 -10.06
N LEU A 22 -2.24 0.93 -9.63
CA LEU A 22 -1.33 1.75 -10.42
C LEU A 22 0.09 1.37 -10.03
N VAL A 23 0.87 0.84 -10.96
CA VAL A 23 2.23 0.34 -10.72
C VAL A 23 3.24 1.40 -11.11
N GLY A 24 4.22 1.70 -10.24
CA GLY A 24 5.45 2.42 -10.59
C GLY A 24 5.35 3.90 -11.01
N GLU A 25 4.16 4.49 -11.16
CA GLU A 25 4.01 5.86 -11.71
C GLU A 25 3.18 6.80 -10.84
N LYS A 26 2.64 6.34 -9.70
CA LYS A 26 1.77 7.17 -8.87
C LYS A 26 2.57 7.93 -7.81
N LEU A 27 2.60 9.25 -7.89
CA LEU A 27 3.09 10.09 -6.79
C LEU A 27 2.03 10.19 -5.69
N VAL A 28 2.40 9.82 -4.47
CA VAL A 28 1.61 10.08 -3.25
C VAL A 28 2.14 11.37 -2.63
N PRO A 29 1.36 12.46 -2.56
CA PRO A 29 1.77 13.69 -1.89
C PRO A 29 1.89 13.46 -0.38
N VAL A 30 3.02 13.86 0.20
CA VAL A 30 3.38 13.63 1.61
C VAL A 30 3.85 14.95 2.22
N GLY A 31 2.92 15.85 2.55
CA GLY A 31 3.17 17.04 3.36
C GLY A 31 4.36 17.92 2.92
N LYS A 32 4.77 18.84 3.81
CA LYS A 32 5.94 19.70 3.60
C LYS A 32 7.08 19.30 4.52
N LEU A 33 8.25 18.98 3.96
CA LEU A 33 9.50 18.88 4.71
C LEU A 33 10.28 20.18 4.47
N LYS A 34 10.46 21.00 5.51
CA LYS A 34 11.21 22.27 5.43
C LYS A 34 10.78 23.18 4.26
N SER A 35 9.49 23.20 3.93
CA SER A 35 8.86 23.99 2.85
C SER A 35 8.86 23.38 1.45
N GLU A 36 9.44 22.19 1.26
CA GLU A 36 9.34 21.42 0.01
C GLU A 36 8.24 20.37 0.10
N ASP A 37 7.42 20.25 -0.95
CA ASP A 37 6.44 19.17 -1.05
C ASP A 37 7.21 17.86 -1.27
N VAL A 38 7.09 16.94 -0.31
CA VAL A 38 7.68 15.61 -0.46
C VAL A 38 6.65 14.74 -1.19
N HIS A 39 7.12 13.93 -2.13
CA HIS A 39 6.33 12.93 -2.82
C HIS A 39 6.99 11.55 -2.65
N PHE A 40 6.18 10.52 -2.46
CA PHE A 40 6.64 9.13 -2.57
C PHE A 40 6.15 8.49 -3.85
N LEU A 41 6.96 7.58 -4.37
CA LEU A 41 6.63 6.69 -5.46
C LEU A 41 6.55 5.26 -4.89
N PRO A 42 5.35 4.77 -4.53
CA PRO A 42 5.18 3.41 -4.04
C PRO A 42 5.37 2.40 -5.17
N ASP A 43 5.62 1.14 -4.79
CA ASP A 43 5.65 0.04 -5.76
C ASP A 43 4.34 -0.11 -6.52
N MET A 44 3.22 -0.02 -5.80
CA MET A 44 1.86 -0.02 -6.35
C MET A 44 0.96 0.89 -5.51
N PHE A 45 -0.15 1.34 -6.09
CA PHE A 45 -1.14 2.16 -5.39
C PHE A 45 -2.57 1.72 -5.72
N ILE A 46 -3.40 1.58 -4.69
CA ILE A 46 -4.85 1.32 -4.81
C ILE A 46 -5.61 2.65 -4.68
N PRO A 47 -6.06 3.26 -5.80
CA PRO A 47 -6.68 4.57 -5.77
C PRO A 47 -8.05 4.61 -5.09
N GLU A 48 -8.84 3.54 -5.16
CA GLU A 48 -10.19 3.49 -4.63
C GLU A 48 -10.23 3.68 -3.11
N ILE A 49 -9.18 3.26 -2.42
CA ILE A 49 -9.07 3.32 -0.96
C ILE A 49 -7.87 4.13 -0.47
N ASN A 50 -7.13 4.74 -1.40
CA ASN A 50 -5.91 5.51 -1.15
C ASN A 50 -4.88 4.72 -0.32
N VAL A 51 -4.45 3.56 -0.82
CA VAL A 51 -3.46 2.71 -0.15
C VAL A 51 -2.21 2.55 -1.01
N PRO A 52 -1.03 3.02 -0.56
CA PRO A 52 0.24 2.63 -1.16
C PRO A 52 0.60 1.19 -0.75
N ILE A 53 1.16 0.42 -1.67
CA ILE A 53 1.67 -0.92 -1.44
C ILE A 53 3.19 -0.90 -1.67
N GLU A 54 3.94 -1.54 -0.77
CA GLU A 54 5.40 -1.57 -0.79
C GLU A 54 5.92 -3.02 -0.72
N SER A 55 6.91 -3.38 -1.53
CA SER A 55 7.57 -4.70 -1.50
C SER A 55 8.72 -4.77 -0.50
N THR A 56 9.04 -3.64 0.15
CA THR A 56 10.14 -3.47 1.10
C THR A 56 9.63 -2.87 2.42
N SER A 57 10.25 -3.26 3.52
CA SER A 57 9.99 -2.67 4.83
C SER A 57 10.92 -1.48 5.06
N ASP A 58 10.36 -0.27 5.13
CA ASP A 58 11.08 0.95 5.48
C ASP A 58 10.24 1.72 6.50
N LYS A 59 10.69 1.69 7.76
CA LYS A 59 9.95 2.28 8.87
C LYS A 59 9.78 3.80 8.72
N GLU A 60 10.80 4.50 8.23
CA GLU A 60 10.72 5.96 8.10
C GLU A 60 9.72 6.36 7.03
N ARG A 61 9.69 5.62 5.92
CA ARG A 61 8.70 5.82 4.87
C ARG A 61 7.28 5.48 5.35
N ASP A 62 7.12 4.36 6.05
CA ASP A 62 5.82 3.94 6.58
C ASP A 62 5.26 4.97 7.57
N ASP A 63 6.11 5.50 8.46
CA ASP A 63 5.74 6.54 9.40
C ASP A 63 5.34 7.84 8.66
N LYS A 64 6.02 8.20 7.58
CA LYS A 64 5.66 9.38 6.75
C LYS A 64 4.34 9.18 6.01
N TYR A 65 4.06 7.99 5.46
CA TYR A 65 2.75 7.68 4.88
C TYR A 65 1.64 7.86 5.93
N MET A 66 1.84 7.31 7.13
CA MET A 66 0.86 7.41 8.22
C MET A 66 0.62 8.85 8.67
N GLN A 67 1.67 9.67 8.74
CA GLN A 67 1.56 11.11 9.03
C GLN A 67 0.76 11.86 7.96
N ALA A 68 0.88 11.46 6.69
CA ALA A 68 0.09 12.00 5.58
C ALA A 68 -1.31 11.37 5.44
N GLY A 69 -1.72 10.50 6.38
CA GLY A 69 -3.06 9.92 6.40
C GLY A 69 -3.23 8.67 5.54
N TYR A 70 -2.13 8.08 5.07
CA TYR A 70 -2.10 6.82 4.32
C TYR A 70 -1.64 5.67 5.23
N LEU A 71 -2.31 4.52 5.16
CA LEU A 71 -1.85 3.30 5.82
C LEU A 71 -1.22 2.39 4.76
N PRO A 72 0.12 2.26 4.72
CA PRO A 72 0.78 1.47 3.68
C PRO A 72 0.56 -0.03 3.88
N MET A 73 0.34 -0.75 2.78
CA MET A 73 0.32 -2.21 2.74
C MET A 73 1.73 -2.72 2.40
N VAL A 74 2.45 -3.21 3.40
CA VAL A 74 3.84 -3.70 3.21
C VAL A 74 3.82 -5.21 2.97
N ILE A 75 4.24 -5.67 1.79
CA ILE A 75 4.26 -7.08 1.37
C ILE A 75 5.71 -7.53 1.13
N VAL A 76 6.40 -7.92 2.20
CA VAL A 76 7.73 -8.52 2.11
C VAL A 76 7.60 -10.04 2.20
N LYS A 77 7.52 -10.74 1.06
CA LYS A 77 7.16 -12.18 0.99
C LYS A 77 7.97 -13.08 1.94
N LYS A 78 9.27 -12.84 2.09
CA LYS A 78 10.16 -13.59 3.00
C LYS A 78 9.81 -13.45 4.49
N ASN A 79 9.07 -12.40 4.86
CA ASN A 79 8.69 -12.09 6.23
C ASN A 79 7.23 -12.49 6.54
N LEU A 80 6.46 -12.89 5.52
CA LEU A 80 5.07 -13.32 5.72
C LEU A 80 5.04 -14.75 6.26
N LYS A 81 4.28 -14.95 7.34
CA LYS A 81 3.96 -16.28 7.89
C LYS A 81 2.74 -16.93 7.22
N VAL A 82 2.12 -16.20 6.32
CA VAL A 82 0.86 -16.52 5.63
C VAL A 82 1.06 -16.32 4.13
N ASP A 83 0.17 -16.89 3.32
CA ASP A 83 0.17 -16.59 1.90
C ASP A 83 -0.18 -15.10 1.65
N VAL A 84 0.25 -14.59 0.51
CA VAL A 84 0.12 -13.17 0.16
C VAL A 84 -1.34 -12.76 0.05
N HIS A 85 -2.22 -13.64 -0.45
CA HIS A 85 -3.64 -13.34 -0.66
C HIS A 85 -4.38 -13.24 0.67
N MET A 86 -4.11 -14.15 1.61
CA MET A 86 -4.64 -14.09 2.97
C MET A 86 -4.12 -12.85 3.72
N TYR A 87 -2.85 -12.47 3.54
CA TYR A 87 -2.34 -11.22 4.09
C TYR A 87 -3.10 -10.01 3.54
N ILE A 88 -3.33 -9.94 2.23
CA ILE A 88 -4.10 -8.87 1.59
C ILE A 88 -5.51 -8.81 2.19
N ASP A 89 -6.18 -9.96 2.31
CA ASP A 89 -7.54 -10.03 2.89
C ASP A 89 -7.58 -9.46 4.31
N ILE A 90 -6.64 -9.90 5.17
CA ILE A 90 -6.51 -9.45 6.56
C ILE A 90 -6.24 -7.95 6.60
N PHE A 91 -5.30 -7.46 5.78
CA PHE A 91 -4.98 -6.04 5.71
C PHE A 91 -6.19 -5.21 5.28
N LEU A 92 -6.93 -5.63 4.25
CA LEU A 92 -8.06 -4.87 3.74
C LEU A 92 -9.20 -4.79 4.76
N ASP A 93 -9.46 -5.87 5.50
CA ASP A 93 -10.42 -5.86 6.62
C ASP A 93 -9.96 -4.90 7.73
N PHE A 94 -8.68 -4.96 8.11
CA PHE A 94 -8.09 -4.05 9.09
C PHE A 94 -8.15 -2.59 8.62
N HIS A 95 -7.80 -2.30 7.37
CA HIS A 95 -7.79 -0.96 6.80
C HIS A 95 -9.19 -0.33 6.82
N LYS A 96 -10.24 -1.10 6.51
CA LYS A 96 -11.63 -0.65 6.61
C LYS A 96 -11.97 -0.19 8.03
N LYS A 97 -11.57 -0.98 9.04
CA LYS A 97 -11.77 -0.64 10.47
C LYS A 97 -10.94 0.58 10.89
N TRP A 98 -9.68 0.65 10.47
CA TRP A 98 -8.78 1.76 10.76
C TRP A 98 -9.30 3.09 10.20
N ARG A 99 -9.81 3.09 8.96
CA ARG A 99 -10.44 4.26 8.34
C ARG A 99 -11.66 4.73 9.12
N ALA A 100 -12.54 3.81 9.51
CA ALA A 100 -13.74 4.13 10.27
C ALA A 100 -13.43 4.75 11.65
N ALA A 101 -12.31 4.39 12.27
CA ALA A 101 -11.89 4.96 13.55
C ALA A 101 -11.18 6.33 13.43
N LYS A 102 -10.81 6.76 12.22
CA LYS A 102 -10.14 8.04 11.94
C LYS A 102 -11.08 9.14 11.44
N ILE A 103 -12.33 8.81 11.10
CA ILE A 103 -13.40 9.73 10.72
C ILE A 103 -14.25 9.99 11.97
#